data_AF-A0A961C0Z1-F1
#
_entry.id   AF-A0A961C0Z1-F1
#
_cell.length_a   1.000
_cell.length_b   1.000
_cell.length_c   1.000
_cell.angle_alpha   90.00
_cell.angle_beta   90.00
_cell.angle_gamma   90.00
#
_symmetry.space_group_name_H-M   'P 1'
#
loop_
_entity.id
_entity.type
_entity.pdbx_description
1 polymer ?
#
loop_
_entity_poly.entity_id
_entity_poly.type
_entity_poly.pdbx_seq_one_letter_code
_entity_poly.pdbx_strand_id
1 'polypeptide(L)'
;YRYFPDPDLLPLEFDQAFVDRLDFQNWYPVPSAEANDGRQVVYEFDPPVGDSLEVSLDARTGPNQGYSSDDYHLTVLDGDRDAATVTFHTVFWP
;
A
#
# COMPACT_ATOMS: atom_id res chain seq x y z
N TYR A 1 -15.13 -12.78 -6.48
CA TYR A 1 -15.60 -12.05 -5.29
C TYR A 1 -15.25 -10.59 -5.48
N ARG A 2 -16.18 -9.67 -5.24
CA ARG A 2 -15.85 -8.23 -5.22
C ARG A 2 -15.43 -7.93 -3.78
N TYR A 3 -14.20 -7.49 -3.61
CA TYR A 3 -13.70 -7.08 -2.30
C TYR A 3 -14.43 -5.81 -1.87
N PHE A 4 -14.79 -5.77 -0.59
CA PHE A 4 -15.40 -4.61 0.06
C PHE A 4 -14.62 -4.40 1.35
N PRO A 5 -13.95 -3.24 1.51
CA PRO A 5 -13.18 -2.99 2.71
C PRO A 5 -14.08 -2.87 3.93
N ASP A 6 -13.54 -3.22 5.10
CA ASP A 6 -14.26 -3.04 6.37
C ASP A 6 -14.47 -1.53 6.63
N PRO A 7 -15.71 -1.06 6.89
CA PRO A 7 -15.98 0.36 7.12
C PRO A 7 -15.31 0.94 8.36
N ASP A 8 -14.91 0.08 9.32
CA ASP A 8 -14.24 0.52 10.55
C ASP A 8 -12.71 0.57 10.39
N LEU A 9 -12.17 0.15 9.24
CA LEU A 9 -10.73 0.16 8.96
C LEU A 9 -10.38 1.22 7.91
N LEU A 10 -9.12 1.64 7.93
CA LEU A 10 -8.56 2.61 7.00
C LEU A 10 -7.87 1.86 5.85
N PRO A 11 -8.47 1.79 4.65
CA PRO A 11 -7.90 1.04 3.54
C PRO A 11 -6.93 1.93 2.75
N LEU A 12 -5.70 1.45 2.61
CA LEU A 12 -4.66 2.03 1.76
C LEU A 12 -4.40 1.10 0.59
N GLU A 13 -4.65 1.58 -0.61
CA GLU A 13 -4.41 0.88 -1.86
C GLU A 13 -3.05 1.29 -2.45
N PHE A 14 -2.25 0.30 -2.87
CA PHE A 14 -0.94 0.45 -3.47
C PHE A 14 -0.85 -0.31 -4.78
N ASP A 15 -0.19 0.28 -5.78
CA ASP A 15 0.12 -0.41 -7.03
C ASP A 15 0.89 -1.71 -6.76
N GLN A 16 0.38 -2.85 -7.23
CA GLN A 16 1.03 -4.15 -7.03
C GLN A 16 2.47 -4.14 -7.55
N ALA A 17 2.70 -3.46 -8.67
CA ALA A 17 4.03 -3.35 -9.28
C ALA A 17 5.04 -2.62 -8.38
N PHE A 18 4.60 -1.71 -7.50
CA PHE A 18 5.47 -1.10 -6.50
C PHE A 18 5.81 -2.11 -5.42
N VAL A 19 4.80 -2.77 -4.85
CA VAL A 19 4.95 -3.72 -3.74
C VAL A 19 5.82 -4.92 -4.17
N ASP A 20 5.63 -5.42 -5.39
CA ASP A 20 6.40 -6.54 -5.94
C ASP A 20 7.92 -6.27 -5.95
N ARG A 21 8.33 -4.99 -6.03
CA ARG A 21 9.75 -4.59 -6.06
C ARG A 21 10.37 -4.49 -4.68
N LEU A 22 9.59 -4.67 -3.62
CA LEU A 22 10.03 -4.56 -2.25
C LEU A 22 10.23 -5.96 -1.67
N ASP A 23 11.40 -6.20 -1.09
CA ASP A 23 11.63 -7.31 -0.18
C ASP A 23 11.05 -6.94 1.19
N PHE A 24 9.77 -7.24 1.35
CA PHE A 24 8.92 -6.84 2.46
C PHE A 24 9.34 -7.52 3.77
N GLN A 25 9.58 -6.73 4.82
CA GLN A 25 9.76 -7.27 6.17
C GLN A 25 8.51 -7.07 7.01
N ASN A 26 8.06 -5.82 7.19
CA ASN A 26 6.86 -5.54 7.97
C ASN A 26 6.30 -4.12 7.76
N TRP A 27 5.03 -3.94 8.08
CA TRP A 27 4.39 -2.64 8.27
C TRP A 27 4.36 -2.24 9.75
N TYR A 28 4.39 -0.94 10.02
CA TYR A 28 4.18 -0.37 11.34
C TYR A 28 3.19 0.82 11.26
N PRO A 29 1.99 0.71 11.86
CA PRO A 29 1.43 -0.47 12.52
C PRO A 29 1.22 -1.64 11.55
N VAL A 30 1.00 -2.85 12.08
CA VAL A 30 0.67 -4.01 11.26
C VAL A 30 -0.78 -3.87 10.77
N PRO A 31 -1.08 -4.07 9.48
CA PRO A 31 -2.45 -4.01 8.98
C PRO A 31 -3.30 -5.13 9.57
N SER A 32 -4.57 -4.82 9.81
CA SER A 32 -5.60 -5.74 10.29
C SER A 32 -6.05 -6.71 9.20
N ALA A 33 -5.97 -6.29 7.93
CA ALA A 33 -6.24 -7.15 6.78
C ALA A 33 -5.41 -6.76 5.54
N GLU A 34 -5.28 -7.71 4.62
CA GLU A 34 -4.66 -7.54 3.32
C GLU A 34 -5.56 -8.18 2.25
N ALA A 35 -5.74 -7.49 1.13
CA ALA A 35 -6.37 -8.02 -0.07
C ALA A 35 -5.56 -7.65 -1.32
N ASN A 36 -5.63 -8.51 -2.34
CA ASN A 36 -4.88 -8.35 -3.58
C ASN A 36 -5.72 -8.83 -4.76
N ASP A 37 -5.81 -8.03 -5.82
CA ASP A 37 -6.55 -8.35 -7.05
C ASP A 37 -5.66 -8.58 -8.28
N GLY A 38 -4.34 -8.54 -8.11
CA GLY A 38 -3.32 -8.68 -9.12
C GLY A 38 -2.89 -7.38 -9.79
N ARG A 39 -3.56 -6.27 -9.51
CA ARG A 39 -3.16 -4.92 -9.96
C ARG A 39 -2.90 -3.98 -8.80
N GLN A 40 -3.70 -4.12 -7.76
CA GLN A 40 -3.63 -3.35 -6.54
C GLN A 40 -3.55 -4.29 -5.33
N VAL A 41 -2.86 -3.81 -4.30
CA VAL A 41 -2.87 -4.38 -2.96
C VAL A 41 -3.53 -3.38 -2.03
N VAL A 42 -4.48 -3.86 -1.22
CA VAL A 42 -5.15 -3.06 -0.20
C VAL A 42 -4.72 -3.57 1.16
N TYR A 43 -4.17 -2.66 1.96
CA TYR A 43 -3.89 -2.88 3.38
C TYR A 43 -4.92 -2.12 4.20
N GLU A 44 -5.58 -2.82 5.12
CA GLU A 44 -6.54 -2.21 6.04
C GLU A 44 -5.92 -2.03 7.40
N PHE A 45 -5.93 -0.80 7.93
CA PHE A 45 -5.35 -0.47 9.23
C PHE A 45 -6.43 -0.10 10.24
N ASP A 46 -6.22 -0.45 11.51
CA ASP A 46 -7.05 0.07 12.59
C ASP A 46 -6.94 1.61 12.63
N PRO A 47 -8.06 2.33 12.87
CA PRO A 47 -8.02 3.77 13.04
C PRO A 47 -7.08 4.19 14.17
N PRO A 48 -6.28 5.26 13.98
CA PRO A 48 -5.40 5.76 15.02
C PRO A 48 -6.20 6.36 16.18
N VAL A 49 -5.58 6.43 17.36
CA VAL A 49 -6.11 7.25 18.46
C VAL A 49 -5.81 8.72 18.13
N GLY A 50 -6.68 9.36 17.34
CA GLY A 50 -6.54 10.74 16.88
C GLY A 50 -6.89 10.89 15.40
N ASP A 51 -6.41 11.98 14.78
CA ASP A 51 -6.76 12.35 13.41
C ASP A 51 -5.72 11.93 12.36
N SER A 52 -4.58 11.36 12.79
CA SER A 52 -3.45 11.04 11.91
C SER A 52 -3.01 9.59 12.06
N LEU A 53 -2.99 8.87 10.94
CA LEU A 53 -2.35 7.55 10.83
C LEU A 53 -0.95 7.73 10.24
N GLU A 54 0.07 7.27 10.95
CA GLU A 54 1.44 7.21 10.43
C GLU A 54 1.76 5.74 10.13
N VAL A 55 2.06 5.45 8.87
CA VAL A 55 2.44 4.12 8.40
C VAL A 55 3.88 4.15 7.94
N SER A 56 4.68 3.25 8.49
CA SER A 56 6.06 3.02 8.09
C SER A 56 6.21 1.64 7.50
N LEU A 57 6.99 1.54 6.42
CA LEU A 57 7.34 0.29 5.76
C LEU A 57 8.79 -0.07 6.08
N ASP A 58 9.01 -1.23 6.68
CA ASP A 58 10.33 -1.85 6.68
C ASP A 58 10.42 -2.80 5.48
N ALA A 59 11.13 -2.35 4.46
CA ALA A 59 11.41 -3.12 3.26
C ALA A 59 12.79 -2.79 2.72
N ARG A 60 13.31 -3.71 1.91
CA ARG A 60 14.58 -3.54 1.19
C ARG A 60 14.36 -3.69 -0.30
N THR A 61 15.19 -3.06 -1.10
CA THR A 61 15.29 -3.41 -2.52
C THR A 61 16.19 -4.64 -2.64
N GLY A 62 15.63 -5.80 -2.95
CA GLY A 62 16.37 -7.05 -3.12
C GLY A 62 17.10 -7.14 -4.48
N PRO A 63 18.12 -8.00 -4.62
CA PRO A 63 18.95 -8.11 -5.84
C PRO A 63 18.21 -8.62 -7.09
N ASN A 64 16.96 -9.08 -6.97
CA ASN A 64 16.17 -9.64 -8.07
C ASN A 64 14.95 -8.78 -8.45
N GLN A 65 14.87 -7.54 -7.98
CA GLN A 65 13.68 -6.70 -8.15
C GLN A 65 13.63 -5.94 -9.50
N GLY A 66 14.76 -5.95 -10.22
CA GLY A 66 14.89 -5.35 -11.55
C GLY A 66 14.91 -3.82 -11.53
N TYR A 67 15.42 -3.23 -12.60
CA TYR A 67 15.38 -1.77 -12.76
C TYR A 67 13.95 -1.29 -13.02
N SER A 68 13.58 -0.18 -12.41
CA SER A 68 12.39 0.60 -12.81
C SER A 68 12.56 2.07 -12.50
N SER A 69 11.78 2.90 -13.20
CA SER A 69 11.73 4.34 -13.03
C SER A 69 10.33 4.77 -13.43
N ASP A 70 9.38 4.60 -12.52
CA ASP A 70 7.95 4.77 -12.79
C ASP A 70 7.31 5.65 -11.72
N ASP A 71 6.15 6.21 -12.08
CA ASP A 71 5.24 6.85 -11.14
C ASP A 71 4.30 5.81 -10.55
N TYR A 72 4.27 5.71 -9.23
CA TYR A 72 3.41 4.81 -8.48
C TYR A 72 2.35 5.59 -7.71
N HIS A 73 1.27 4.91 -7.37
CA HIS A 73 0.11 5.48 -6.70
C HIS A 73 -0.12 4.80 -5.35
N LEU A 74 -0.47 5.64 -4.38
CA LEU A 74 -1.06 5.25 -3.11
C LEU A 74 -2.40 5.97 -2.98
N THR A 75 -3.47 5.22 -2.77
CA THR A 75 -4.82 5.77 -2.63
C THR A 75 -5.38 5.43 -1.26
N VAL A 76 -5.88 6.44 -0.55
CA VAL A 76 -6.74 6.26 0.62
C VAL A 76 -8.16 6.04 0.12
N LEU A 77 -8.80 4.97 0.57
CA LEU A 77 -10.18 4.64 0.18
C LEU A 77 -11.19 5.07 1.25
N ASP A 78 -12.35 5.55 0.82
CA ASP A 78 -13.57 5.70 1.62
C ASP A 78 -14.64 4.77 1.03
N GLY A 79 -14.70 3.54 1.54
CA GLY A 79 -15.48 2.45 0.94
C GLY A 79 -14.93 2.06 -0.44
N ASP A 80 -15.73 2.27 -1.49
CA ASP A 80 -15.36 1.96 -2.88
C ASP A 80 -14.87 3.18 -3.67
N ARG A 81 -14.55 4.28 -2.99
CA ARG A 81 -14.17 5.55 -3.60
C ARG A 81 -12.78 5.99 -3.16
N ASP A 82 -12.06 6.58 -4.10
CA ASP A 82 -10.80 7.26 -3.85
C ASP A 82 -11.07 8.52 -3.02
N ALA A 83 -10.65 8.52 -1.76
CA ALA A 83 -10.73 9.69 -0.89
C ALA A 83 -9.59 10.66 -1.17
N ALA A 84 -8.38 10.13 -1.37
CA ALA A 84 -7.20 10.88 -1.76
C ALA A 84 -6.18 9.96 -2.43
N THR A 85 -5.49 10.47 -3.47
CA THR A 85 -4.40 9.74 -4.14
C THR A 85 -3.12 10.56 -4.08
N VAL A 86 -2.03 9.89 -3.76
CA VAL A 86 -0.67 10.40 -3.84
C VAL A 86 0.04 9.68 -4.97
N THR A 87 0.62 10.45 -5.89
CA THR A 87 1.52 9.93 -6.93
C THR A 87 2.95 10.26 -6.54
N PHE A 88 3.85 9.28 -6.63
CA PHE A 88 5.25 9.46 -6.34
C PHE A 88 6.13 8.73 -7.35
N HIS A 89 7.21 9.38 -7.77
CA HIS A 89 8.20 8.79 -8.67
C HIS A 89 9.23 7.99 -7.86
N THR A 90 9.47 6.73 -8.23
CA THR A 90 10.53 5.92 -7.60
C THR A 90 11.40 5.25 -8.64
N VAL A 91 12.71 5.30 -8.40
CA VAL A 91 13.71 4.60 -9.20
C VAL A 91 14.27 3.43 -8.38
N PHE A 92 14.09 2.22 -8.91
CA PHE A 92 14.72 1.01 -8.38
C PHE A 92 15.97 0.71 -9.21
N TRP A 93 17.13 0.69 -8.54
CA TRP A 93 18.40 0.35 -9.16
C TRP A 93 18.71 -1.14 -8.98
N PRO A 94 19.39 -1.77 -9.94
CA PRO A 94 19.85 -3.16 -9.82
C PRO A 94 20.94 -3.34 -8.76
#